data_AF-A0A851T6U5-F1
#
_entry.id   AF-A0A851T6U5-F1
#
_cell.length_a   1.000
_cell.length_b   1.000
_cell.length_c   1.000
_cell.angle_alpha   90.00
_cell.angle_beta   90.00
_cell.angle_gamma   90.00
#
_symmetry.space_group_name_H-M   'P 1'
#
loop_
_entity.id
_entity.type
_entity.pdbx_description
1 polymer ?
#
loop_
_entity_poly.entity_id
_entity_poly.type
_entity_poly.pdbx_seq_one_letter_code
_entity_poly.pdbx_strand_id
1 'polypeptide(L)'
;RFQDNKLEIACHNSAPESEKPPAKYNEELDSCCAELLETFKHMTKIQLKMEKLCSTTKGICDLEAFHHRAGKCAAPLFHTWPTPYFYEVSLKLSEMYKEELQLKQIIVQDIAHSADQDLLMVYLSSWLYQPYIENSSKLLLEAMLLETGHRHC
;
A
#
# COMPACT_ATOMS: atom_id res chain seq x y z
N ARG A 1 -45.32 1.42 -67.37
CA ARG A 1 -44.96 2.21 -66.17
C ARG A 1 -45.60 1.51 -65.00
N PHE A 2 -44.81 0.85 -64.15
CA PHE A 2 -44.98 0.53 -62.73
C PHE A 2 -43.90 -0.53 -62.43
N GLN A 3 -42.88 -0.09 -61.70
CA GLN A 3 -41.70 -0.86 -61.31
C GLN A 3 -42.02 -1.57 -59.99
N ASP A 4 -41.92 -2.90 -59.96
CA ASP A 4 -41.77 -3.66 -58.73
C ASP A 4 -40.35 -4.21 -58.68
N ASN A 5 -39.46 -3.44 -58.06
CA ASN A 5 -38.12 -3.89 -57.69
C ASN A 5 -38.23 -4.76 -56.42
N LYS A 6 -38.35 -6.07 -56.59
CA LYS A 6 -38.07 -7.03 -55.53
C LYS A 6 -36.57 -7.36 -55.57
N LEU A 7 -35.79 -6.65 -54.76
CA LEU A 7 -34.38 -6.97 -54.52
C LEU A 7 -34.29 -8.13 -53.52
N GLU A 8 -34.09 -9.34 -54.01
CA GLU A 8 -33.57 -10.45 -53.21
C GLU A 8 -32.04 -10.32 -53.17
N ILE A 9 -31.51 -9.88 -52.03
CA ILE A 9 -30.07 -9.88 -51.78
C ILE A 9 -29.74 -11.17 -51.03
N ALA A 10 -29.33 -12.19 -51.79
CA ALA A 10 -28.53 -13.28 -51.26
C ALA A 10 -27.06 -12.95 -51.57
N CYS A 11 -26.27 -12.68 -50.54
CA CYS A 11 -24.82 -12.89 -50.56
C CYS A 11 -24.33 -13.14 -49.13
N HIS A 12 -24.13 -14.42 -48.85
CA HIS A 12 -23.23 -14.91 -47.82
C HIS A 12 -21.88 -14.20 -47.92
N ASN A 13 -21.38 -13.70 -46.79
CA ASN A 13 -19.96 -13.70 -46.43
C ASN A 13 -19.89 -13.53 -44.92
N SER A 14 -20.05 -14.65 -44.21
CA SER A 14 -19.53 -14.83 -42.87
C SER A 14 -18.02 -14.62 -42.93
N ALA A 15 -17.56 -13.43 -42.55
CA ALA A 15 -16.18 -13.27 -42.13
C ALA A 15 -16.00 -14.12 -40.86
N PRO A 16 -15.04 -15.06 -40.81
CA PRO A 16 -14.71 -15.67 -39.53
C PRO A 16 -14.13 -14.54 -38.67
N GLU A 17 -14.76 -14.28 -37.53
CA GLU A 17 -14.11 -13.61 -36.42
C GLU A 17 -12.74 -14.28 -36.26
N SER A 18 -11.69 -13.49 -36.48
CA SER A 18 -10.33 -13.91 -36.21
C SER A 18 -10.25 -14.17 -34.71
N GLU A 19 -10.50 -15.42 -34.33
CA GLU A 19 -10.24 -15.94 -33.00
C GLU A 19 -8.77 -15.65 -32.72
N LYS A 20 -8.51 -14.58 -31.96
CA LYS A 20 -7.20 -14.39 -31.32
C LYS A 20 -6.92 -15.70 -30.59
N PRO A 21 -5.80 -16.38 -30.87
CA PRO A 21 -5.48 -17.61 -30.18
C PRO A 21 -5.53 -17.34 -28.67
N PRO A 22 -6.12 -18.24 -27.87
CA PRO A 22 -6.18 -18.07 -26.43
C PRO A 22 -4.77 -17.80 -25.93
N ALA A 23 -4.60 -16.68 -25.22
CA ALA A 23 -3.32 -16.27 -24.67
C ALA A 23 -2.72 -17.47 -23.94
N LYS A 24 -1.51 -17.90 -24.32
CA LYS A 24 -0.81 -18.97 -23.63
C LYS A 24 -0.67 -18.57 -22.18
N TYR A 25 -1.27 -19.38 -21.31
CA TYR A 25 -1.11 -19.27 -19.88
C TYR A 25 0.39 -19.23 -19.52
N ASN A 26 0.79 -18.25 -18.71
CA ASN A 26 2.18 -18.06 -18.29
C ASN A 26 2.32 -18.42 -16.82
N GLU A 27 2.75 -19.65 -16.55
CA GLU A 27 2.96 -20.20 -15.20
C GLU A 27 3.98 -19.38 -14.39
N GLU A 28 5.03 -18.86 -15.03
CA GLU A 28 6.06 -18.07 -14.36
C GLU A 28 5.50 -16.74 -13.88
N LEU A 29 4.72 -16.06 -14.72
CA LEU A 29 4.05 -14.79 -14.37
C LEU A 29 3.09 -14.99 -13.20
N ASP A 30 2.29 -16.06 -13.24
CA ASP A 30 1.37 -16.39 -12.16
C ASP A 30 2.08 -16.64 -10.82
N SER A 31 3.21 -17.37 -10.85
CA SER A 31 4.05 -17.57 -9.65
C SER A 31 4.57 -16.24 -9.10
N CYS A 32 5.10 -15.37 -9.96
CA CYS A 32 5.58 -14.04 -9.56
C CYS A 32 4.44 -13.17 -8.98
N CYS A 33 3.25 -13.19 -9.58
CA CYS A 33 2.08 -12.48 -9.07
C CYS A 33 1.65 -13.00 -7.70
N ALA A 34 1.70 -14.32 -7.46
CA ALA A 34 1.39 -14.92 -6.17
C ALA A 34 2.39 -14.46 -5.08
N GLU A 35 3.70 -14.49 -5.38
CA GLU A 35 4.74 -14.01 -4.47
C GLU A 35 4.61 -12.52 -4.14
N LEU A 36 4.31 -11.71 -5.15
CA LEU A 36 4.09 -10.28 -5.00
C LEU A 36 2.86 -10.01 -4.12
N LEU A 37 1.77 -10.74 -4.32
CA LEU A 37 0.56 -10.62 -3.51
C LEU A 37 0.80 -11.06 -2.06
N GLU A 38 1.56 -12.12 -1.82
CA GLU A 38 1.95 -12.53 -0.47
C GLU A 38 2.83 -11.47 0.22
N THR A 39 3.78 -10.88 -0.51
CA THR A 39 4.59 -9.76 -0.01
C THR A 39 3.72 -8.57 0.36
N PHE A 40 2.76 -8.20 -0.50
CA PHE A 40 1.80 -7.13 -0.21
C PHE A 40 0.96 -7.44 1.04
N LYS A 41 0.45 -8.67 1.20
CA LYS A 41 -0.27 -9.08 2.42
C LYS A 41 0.59 -8.94 3.67
N HIS A 42 1.88 -9.26 3.61
CA HIS A 42 2.79 -9.04 4.73
C HIS A 42 2.95 -7.55 5.06
N MET A 43 3.10 -6.69 4.05
CA MET A 43 3.16 -5.23 4.25
C MET A 43 1.88 -4.71 4.90
N THR A 44 0.70 -5.14 4.43
CA THR A 44 -0.60 -4.79 5.04
C THR A 44 -0.68 -5.20 6.50
N LYS A 45 -0.22 -6.41 6.86
CA LYS A 45 -0.18 -6.87 8.25
C LYS A 45 0.72 -5.99 9.12
N ILE A 46 1.84 -5.49 8.60
CA ILE A 46 2.73 -4.58 9.32
C ILE A 46 2.05 -3.21 9.51
N GLN A 47 1.45 -2.66 8.45
CA GLN A 47 0.76 -1.37 8.51
C GLN A 47 -0.40 -1.39 9.54
N LEU A 48 -1.17 -2.48 9.60
CA LEU A 48 -2.22 -2.64 10.61
C LEU A 48 -1.68 -2.66 12.05
N LYS A 49 -0.49 -3.25 12.25
CA LYS A 49 0.19 -3.20 13.56
C LYS A 49 0.63 -1.78 13.92
N MET A 50 1.08 -1.00 12.93
CA MET A 50 1.43 0.41 13.14
C MET A 50 0.20 1.25 13.52
N GLU A 51 -0.93 1.10 12.82
CA GLU A 51 -2.17 1.80 13.15
C GLU A 51 -2.68 1.45 14.55
N LYS A 52 -2.61 0.17 14.92
CA LYS A 52 -2.98 -0.31 16.26
C LYS A 52 -2.06 0.29 17.34
N LEU A 53 -0.75 0.34 17.09
CA LEU A 53 0.21 0.97 17.98
C LEU A 53 -0.15 2.45 18.19
N CYS A 54 -0.38 3.20 17.11
CA CYS A 54 -0.76 4.61 17.19
C CYS A 54 -2.04 4.83 18.00
N SER A 55 -3.06 4.00 17.79
CA SER A 55 -4.33 4.06 18.53
C SER A 55 -4.11 3.79 20.03
N THR A 56 -3.24 2.84 20.35
CA THR A 56 -2.89 2.51 21.73
C THR A 56 -2.14 3.66 22.39
N THR A 57 -1.11 4.21 21.72
CA THR A 57 -0.32 5.34 22.22
C THR A 57 -1.19 6.59 22.41
N LYS A 58 -2.15 6.83 21.52
CA LYS A 58 -3.14 7.91 21.69
C LYS A 58 -3.93 7.75 22.99
N GLY A 59 -4.43 6.55 23.26
CA GLY A 59 -5.13 6.24 24.51
C GLY A 59 -4.27 6.47 25.75
N ILE A 60 -2.95 6.18 25.66
CA ILE A 60 -2.00 6.50 26.74
C ILE A 60 -1.88 8.01 26.94
N CYS A 61 -1.74 8.79 25.86
CA CYS A 61 -1.69 10.26 25.93
C CYS A 61 -2.94 10.84 26.59
N ASP A 62 -4.12 10.36 26.19
CA ASP A 62 -5.40 10.81 26.73
C ASP A 62 -5.52 10.48 28.24
N LEU A 63 -5.05 9.30 28.65
CA LEU A 63 -5.03 8.87 30.04
C LEU A 63 -4.06 9.70 30.89
N GLU A 64 -2.84 9.96 30.39
CA GLU A 64 -1.87 10.82 31.06
C GLU A 64 -2.38 12.25 31.23
N ALA A 65 -3.04 12.81 30.21
CA ALA A 65 -3.66 14.14 30.29
C ALA A 65 -4.77 14.19 31.36
N PHE A 66 -5.56 13.13 31.49
CA PHE A 66 -6.57 13.00 32.53
C PHE A 66 -5.94 12.91 33.93
N HIS A 67 -4.86 12.14 34.10
CA HIS A 67 -4.17 11.96 35.38
C HIS A 67 -3.43 13.22 35.84
N HIS A 68 -2.81 13.97 34.92
CA HIS A 68 -2.19 15.25 35.23
C HIS A 68 -3.21 16.28 35.74
N ARG A 69 -4.43 16.31 35.19
CA ARG A 69 -5.52 17.15 35.71
C ARG A 69 -5.90 16.80 37.15
N ALA A 70 -5.68 15.56 37.57
CA ALA A 70 -5.93 15.08 38.93
C ALA A 70 -4.72 15.27 39.89
N GLY A 71 -3.65 15.96 39.45
CA GLY A 71 -2.49 16.29 40.29
C GLY A 71 -1.53 15.14 40.56
N LYS A 72 -1.64 14.01 39.83
CA LYS A 72 -0.75 12.86 39.98
C LYS A 72 0.40 12.96 38.98
N CYS A 73 1.65 12.99 39.48
CA CYS A 73 2.85 12.87 38.65
C CYS A 73 3.02 11.40 38.24
N ALA A 74 2.92 11.10 36.94
CA ALA A 74 3.14 9.76 36.41
C ALA A 74 4.64 9.52 36.16
N ALA A 75 5.10 8.30 36.39
CA ALA A 75 6.44 7.89 36.01
C ALA A 75 6.60 7.99 34.48
N PRO A 76 7.77 8.42 33.97
CA PRO A 76 8.00 8.53 32.53
C PRO A 76 7.93 7.15 31.87
N LEU A 77 7.21 7.06 30.74
CA LEU A 77 7.08 5.82 29.95
C LEU A 77 8.24 5.57 28.99
N PHE A 78 8.93 6.64 28.59
CA PHE A 78 10.08 6.60 27.68
C PHE A 78 11.30 7.20 28.37
N HIS A 79 12.50 6.92 27.85
CA HIS A 79 13.74 7.35 28.47
C HIS A 79 13.91 8.87 28.50
N THR A 80 13.68 9.53 27.37
CA THR A 80 13.86 10.97 27.23
C THR A 80 12.65 11.66 26.57
N TRP A 81 11.82 10.92 25.84
CA TRP A 81 10.69 11.49 25.12
C TRP A 81 9.43 11.65 25.99
N PRO A 82 8.69 12.77 25.85
CA PRO A 82 7.34 12.86 26.39
C PRO A 82 6.39 12.01 25.55
N THR A 83 5.39 11.38 26.20
CA THR A 83 4.43 10.49 25.54
C THR A 83 3.72 11.09 24.32
N PRO A 84 3.30 12.39 24.34
CA PRO A 84 2.72 13.01 23.14
C PRO A 84 3.66 13.03 21.93
N TYR A 85 4.96 13.25 22.15
CA TYR A 85 5.93 13.27 21.05
C TYR A 85 6.14 11.86 20.47
N PHE A 86 6.19 10.83 21.31
CA PHE A 86 6.23 9.44 20.83
C PHE A 86 4.99 9.09 19.99
N TYR A 87 3.80 9.57 20.40
CA TYR A 87 2.57 9.41 19.62
C TYR A 87 2.64 10.12 18.27
N GLU A 88 3.08 11.38 18.22
CA GLU A 88 3.23 12.15 16.98
C GLU A 88 4.17 11.46 15.98
N VAL A 89 5.32 10.98 16.46
CA VAL A 89 6.27 10.24 15.61
C VAL A 89 5.67 8.91 15.14
N SER A 90 4.98 8.17 16.03
CA SER A 90 4.28 6.93 15.67
C SER A 90 3.25 7.17 14.56
N LEU A 91 2.42 8.21 14.72
CA LEU A 91 1.37 8.58 13.79
C LEU A 91 1.95 8.95 12.42
N LYS A 92 2.97 9.82 12.41
CA LYS A 92 3.66 10.23 11.19
C LYS A 92 4.17 9.02 10.40
N LEU A 93 4.89 8.11 11.06
CA LEU A 93 5.37 6.90 10.40
C LEU A 93 4.20 6.06 9.86
N SER A 94 3.15 5.86 10.67
CA SER A 94 1.99 5.08 10.25
C SER A 94 1.27 5.66 9.03
N GLU A 95 1.17 6.98 8.91
CA GLU A 95 0.54 7.65 7.78
C GLU A 95 1.36 7.50 6.50
N MET A 96 2.68 7.70 6.57
CA MET A 96 3.57 7.53 5.41
C MET A 96 3.55 6.10 4.86
N TYR A 97 3.61 5.10 5.74
CA TYR A 97 3.51 3.69 5.33
C TYR A 97 2.11 3.33 4.83
N LYS A 98 1.07 4.04 5.24
CA LYS A 98 -0.28 3.87 4.70
C LYS A 98 -0.38 4.38 3.26
N GLU A 99 0.15 5.56 2.98
CA GLU A 99 0.20 6.12 1.63
C GLU A 99 1.04 5.24 0.70
N GLU A 100 2.22 4.79 1.16
CA GLU A 100 3.06 3.86 0.39
C GLU A 100 2.32 2.53 0.10
N LEU A 101 1.58 2.00 1.08
CA LEU A 101 0.79 0.78 0.89
C LEU A 101 -0.32 0.96 -0.14
N GLN A 102 -0.98 2.12 -0.18
CA GLN A 102 -1.99 2.43 -1.20
C GLN A 102 -1.40 2.44 -2.61
N LEU A 103 -0.21 3.04 -2.79
CA LEU A 103 0.51 2.98 -4.06
C LEU A 103 0.82 1.53 -4.45
N LYS A 104 1.36 0.75 -3.50
CA LYS A 104 1.68 -0.66 -3.74
C LYS A 104 0.44 -1.48 -4.09
N GLN A 105 -0.72 -1.16 -3.53
CA GLN A 105 -1.98 -1.81 -3.89
C GLN A 105 -2.33 -1.58 -5.37
N ILE A 106 -2.20 -0.34 -5.85
CA ILE A 106 -2.45 0.00 -7.26
C ILE A 106 -1.49 -0.79 -8.16
N ILE A 107 -0.20 -0.79 -7.84
CA ILE A 107 0.82 -1.52 -8.61
C ILE A 107 0.49 -3.01 -8.70
N VAL A 108 0.21 -3.67 -7.57
CA VAL A 108 -0.07 -5.11 -7.53
C VAL A 108 -1.34 -5.49 -8.32
N GLN A 109 -2.33 -4.60 -8.38
CA GLN A 109 -3.56 -4.84 -9.12
C GLN A 109 -3.40 -4.69 -10.64
N ASP A 110 -2.49 -3.84 -11.10
CA ASP A 110 -2.40 -3.46 -12.52
C ASP A 110 -1.16 -4.03 -13.25
N ILE A 111 -0.07 -4.31 -12.55
CA ILE A 111 1.23 -4.63 -13.18
C ILE A 111 1.20 -5.84 -14.13
N ALA A 112 0.38 -6.85 -13.85
CA ALA A 112 0.24 -8.03 -14.71
C ALA A 112 -0.72 -7.82 -15.90
N HIS A 113 -1.48 -6.73 -15.88
CA HIS A 113 -2.49 -6.40 -16.88
C HIS A 113 -2.04 -5.29 -17.84
N SER A 114 -1.02 -4.52 -17.46
CA SER A 114 -0.48 -3.44 -18.28
C SER A 114 0.47 -3.94 -19.37
N ALA A 115 0.29 -3.43 -20.59
CA ALA A 115 1.21 -3.63 -21.72
C ALA A 115 2.03 -2.35 -22.04
N ASP A 116 1.82 -1.27 -21.28
CA ASP A 116 2.51 0.00 -21.46
C ASP A 116 3.87 -0.02 -20.74
N GLN A 117 4.94 -0.02 -21.52
CA GLN A 117 6.30 -0.09 -21.01
C GLN A 117 6.68 1.12 -20.15
N ASP A 118 6.19 2.32 -20.49
CA ASP A 118 6.50 3.54 -19.73
C ASP A 118 5.82 3.48 -18.35
N LEU A 119 4.57 3.00 -18.31
CA LEU A 119 3.85 2.78 -17.05
C LEU A 119 4.52 1.70 -16.19
N LEU A 120 4.96 0.59 -16.78
CA LEU A 120 5.69 -0.46 -16.07
C LEU A 120 6.99 0.06 -15.44
N MET A 121 7.71 0.95 -16.12
CA MET A 121 8.90 1.61 -15.57
C MET A 121 8.56 2.52 -14.37
N VAL A 122 7.42 3.22 -14.44
CA VAL A 122 6.91 4.02 -13.30
C VAL A 122 6.56 3.11 -12.13
N TYR A 123 5.90 1.97 -12.35
CA TYR A 123 5.59 1.00 -11.29
C TYR A 123 6.85 0.41 -10.66
N LEU A 124 7.83 0.01 -11.47
CA LEU A 124 9.09 -0.54 -10.97
C LEU A 124 9.84 0.48 -10.10
N SER A 125 9.98 1.71 -10.59
CA SER A 125 10.66 2.78 -9.85
C SER A 125 9.91 3.15 -8.57
N SER A 126 8.58 3.28 -8.63
CA SER A 126 7.74 3.54 -7.47
C SER A 126 7.84 2.44 -6.42
N TRP A 127 7.90 1.18 -6.85
CA TRP A 127 8.05 0.04 -5.93
C TRP A 127 9.39 0.06 -5.20
N LEU A 128 10.47 0.37 -5.93
CA LEU A 128 11.84 0.37 -5.42
C LEU A 128 12.14 1.56 -4.49
N TYR A 129 11.77 2.77 -4.91
CA TYR A 129 12.20 4.00 -4.23
C TYR A 129 11.24 4.48 -3.14
N GLN A 130 10.03 3.92 -3.04
CA GLN A 130 9.06 4.19 -1.98
C GLN A 130 8.80 5.70 -1.78
N PRO A 131 8.20 6.37 -2.78
CA PRO A 131 8.14 7.84 -2.84
C PRO A 131 7.42 8.51 -1.67
N TYR A 132 6.56 7.78 -0.95
CA TYR A 132 5.83 8.31 0.22
C TYR A 132 6.61 8.15 1.54
N ILE A 133 7.79 7.52 1.51
CA ILE A 133 8.63 7.31 2.68
C ILE A 133 9.77 8.34 2.70
N GLU A 134 9.65 9.34 3.57
CA GLU A 134 10.72 10.30 3.87
C GLU A 134 11.99 9.61 4.39
N ASN A 135 13.14 10.19 4.04
CA ASN A 135 14.47 9.74 4.49
C ASN A 135 14.63 9.73 6.02
N SER A 136 13.92 10.61 6.73
CA SER A 136 13.92 10.70 8.19
C SER A 136 13.25 9.50 8.87
N SER A 137 12.44 8.71 8.16
CA SER A 137 11.68 7.59 8.73
C SER A 137 12.58 6.58 9.45
N LYS A 138 13.72 6.24 8.85
CA LYS A 138 14.68 5.32 9.44
C LYS A 138 15.25 5.88 10.74
N LEU A 139 15.64 7.16 10.75
CA LEU A 139 16.16 7.81 11.94
C LEU A 139 15.11 7.86 13.07
N LEU A 140 13.86 8.18 12.73
CA LEU A 140 12.75 8.20 13.68
C LEU A 140 12.49 6.81 14.29
N LEU A 141 12.50 5.77 13.46
CA LEU A 141 12.33 4.39 13.92
C LEU A 141 13.46 3.99 14.89
N GLU A 142 14.71 4.30 14.56
CA GLU A 142 15.85 4.01 15.43
C GLU A 142 15.76 4.77 16.76
N ALA A 143 15.31 6.03 16.73
CA ALA A 143 15.08 6.81 17.94
C ALA A 143 13.96 6.20 18.79
N MET A 144 12.84 5.78 18.19
CA MET A 144 11.76 5.09 18.93
C MET A 144 12.23 3.78 19.59
N LEU A 145 13.11 3.02 18.92
CA LEU A 145 13.68 1.79 19.49
C LEU A 145 14.60 2.08 20.67
N LEU A 146 15.41 3.14 20.59
CA LEU A 146 16.23 3.60 21.70
C LEU A 146 15.36 4.05 22.88
N GLU A 147 14.33 4.86 22.64
CA GLU A 147 13.45 5.42 23.68
C GLU A 147 12.63 4.37 24.43
N THR A 148 12.40 3.22 23.80
CA THR A 148 11.70 2.08 24.40
C THR A 148 12.63 1.00 24.94
N GLY A 149 13.94 1.20 24.86
CA GLY A 149 14.96 0.23 25.31
C GLY A 149 15.08 -1.02 24.44
N HIS A 150 14.45 -1.06 23.26
CA HIS A 150 14.57 -2.16 22.30
C HIS A 150 15.86 -2.12 21.50
N ARG A 151 16.57 -0.99 21.52
CA ARG A 151 17.92 -0.83 20.99
C ARG A 151 18.84 -0.32 22.10
N HIS A 152 20.04 -0.88 22.15
CA HIS A 152 21.11 -0.40 23.02
C HIS A 152 21.98 0.60 22.25
N CYS A 153 22.48 1.63 22.94
CA CYS A 153 23.50 2.55 22.42
C CYS A 153 24.84 1.85 22.23
#